data_AF-B5VN63-F1
#
_entry.id   AF-B5VN63-F1
#
_cell.length_a   1.000
_cell.length_b   1.000
_cell.length_c   1.000
_cell.angle_alpha   90.00
_cell.angle_beta   90.00
_cell.angle_gamma   90.00
#
_symmetry.space_group_name_H-M   'P 1'
#
loop_
_entity.id
_entity.type
_entity.pdbx_description
1 polymer ?
#
loop_
_entity_poly.entity_id
_entity_poly.type
_entity_poly.pdbx_seq_one_letter_code
_entity_poly.pdbx_strand_id
1 'polypeptide(L)'
;IVEFHSDHIKIRNATFPGVQMKFALQKLLDAIPEVVKDYKPVAVPARVPITKSTPANTPMKQEWMWNHLGNFLREGDIVIAETGTSAFGINQTTFPTDVYAIVQVLWGSIGFTVGALLGATMAAEELDPKKRVILFIGDGSLQLTVQEISTMIRWGLKPYIFVLNNNGYTIEKLIHGPHAEYNEIQGWDHLALLPTFGARNYETHRVATTGEWEKLTQDKDFQDNSKIRMIEVMLPVFDAPQNLVKQAQLTAATNAKQ
;
A
#
# COMPACT_ATOMS: atom_id res chain seq x y z
N ILE A 1 1.37 -8.56 29.40
CA ILE A 1 1.25 -8.95 27.98
C ILE A 1 0.37 -10.19 27.95
N VAL A 2 -0.68 -10.14 27.14
CA VAL A 2 -1.50 -11.29 26.77
C VAL A 2 -1.33 -11.42 25.26
N GLU A 3 -0.83 -12.56 24.80
CA GLU A 3 -0.60 -12.83 23.39
C GLU A 3 -1.72 -13.77 22.91
N PHE A 4 -2.44 -13.35 21.88
CA PHE A 4 -3.49 -14.12 21.21
C PHE A 4 -2.94 -14.66 19.90
N HIS A 5 -2.86 -15.98 19.77
CA HIS A 5 -2.40 -16.65 18.56
C HIS A 5 -3.46 -17.63 18.04
N SER A 6 -3.31 -18.06 16.79
CA SER A 6 -4.24 -18.98 16.14
C SER A 6 -4.35 -20.34 16.84
N ASP A 7 -3.29 -20.78 17.52
CA ASP A 7 -3.13 -22.12 18.07
C ASP A 7 -2.77 -22.14 19.57
N HIS A 8 -2.49 -20.99 20.19
CA HIS A 8 -2.20 -20.88 21.61
C HIS A 8 -2.52 -19.49 22.17
N ILE A 9 -2.56 -19.40 23.50
CA ILE A 9 -2.55 -18.13 24.23
C ILE A 9 -1.36 -18.09 25.16
N LYS A 10 -0.78 -16.91 25.37
CA LYS A 10 0.24 -16.70 26.39
C LYS A 10 -0.15 -15.56 27.32
N ILE A 11 -0.08 -15.80 28.63
CA ILE A 11 -0.35 -14.78 29.65
C ILE A 11 0.89 -14.68 30.53
N ARG A 12 1.56 -13.53 30.49
CA ARG A 12 2.89 -13.34 31.12
C ARG A 12 3.85 -14.44 30.62
N ASN A 13 4.29 -15.33 31.50
CA ASN A 13 5.20 -16.43 31.17
C ASN A 13 4.47 -17.76 30.92
N ALA A 14 3.17 -17.83 31.22
CA ALA A 14 2.38 -19.05 31.08
C ALA A 14 1.89 -19.21 29.64
N THR A 15 2.11 -20.39 29.08
CA THR A 15 1.64 -20.76 27.74
C THR A 15 0.47 -21.73 27.89
N PHE A 16 -0.57 -21.53 27.08
CA PHE A 16 -1.76 -22.37 27.01
C PHE A 16 -1.86 -22.96 25.59
N PRO A 17 -1.16 -24.08 25.33
CA PRO A 17 -1.18 -24.72 24.01
C PRO A 17 -2.59 -25.20 23.64
N GLY A 18 -2.94 -25.11 22.36
CA GLY A 18 -4.23 -25.55 21.82
C GLY A 18 -5.41 -24.60 22.08
N VAL A 19 -5.20 -23.55 22.87
CA VAL A 19 -6.24 -22.54 23.10
C VAL A 19 -6.22 -21.52 21.96
N GLN A 20 -7.14 -21.68 21.01
CA GLN A 20 -7.20 -20.83 19.83
C GLN A 20 -7.82 -19.46 20.14
N MET A 21 -7.18 -18.37 19.69
CA MET A 21 -7.66 -17.02 19.96
C MET A 21 -9.09 -16.75 19.49
N LYS A 22 -9.53 -17.39 18.40
CA LYS A 22 -10.89 -17.19 17.85
C LYS A 22 -11.96 -17.42 18.90
N PHE A 23 -11.92 -18.57 19.57
CA PHE A 23 -12.92 -18.94 20.57
C PHE A 23 -12.71 -18.22 21.90
N ALA A 24 -11.45 -17.95 22.25
CA ALA A 24 -11.13 -17.20 23.47
C ALA A 24 -11.65 -15.76 23.39
N LEU A 25 -11.43 -15.06 22.27
CA LEU A 25 -11.92 -13.71 22.04
C LEU A 25 -13.45 -13.68 22.01
N GLN A 26 -14.11 -14.64 21.34
CA GLN A 26 -15.57 -14.74 21.34
C GLN A 26 -16.15 -14.84 22.75
N LYS A 27 -15.62 -15.73 23.60
CA LYS A 27 -16.05 -15.86 25.00
C LYS A 27 -15.68 -14.64 25.84
N LEU A 28 -14.58 -13.96 25.52
CA LEU A 28 -14.16 -12.76 26.23
C LEU A 28 -15.15 -11.61 26.04
N LEU A 29 -15.83 -11.53 24.89
CA LEU A 29 -16.85 -10.50 24.64
C LEU A 29 -18.01 -10.55 25.64
N ASP A 30 -18.36 -11.73 26.17
CA ASP A 30 -19.41 -11.88 27.18
C ASP A 30 -18.98 -11.37 28.56
N ALA A 31 -17.68 -11.45 28.87
CA ALA A 31 -17.14 -11.11 30.20
C ALA A 31 -16.54 -9.71 30.27
N ILE A 32 -16.02 -9.18 29.16
CA ILE A 32 -15.22 -7.95 29.16
C ILE A 32 -15.99 -6.70 29.62
N PRO A 33 -17.30 -6.49 29.32
CA PRO A 33 -18.00 -5.26 29.70
C PRO A 33 -18.02 -5.04 31.22
N GLU A 34 -18.28 -6.10 32.00
CA GLU A 34 -18.28 -6.03 33.46
C GLU A 34 -16.89 -5.77 34.05
N VAL A 35 -15.85 -6.33 33.43
CA VAL A 35 -14.46 -6.16 33.88
C VAL A 35 -13.95 -4.74 33.65
N VAL A 36 -14.40 -4.08 32.57
CA VAL A 36 -13.94 -2.73 32.18
C VAL A 36 -14.90 -1.62 32.57
N LYS A 37 -15.97 -1.90 33.32
CA LYS A 37 -17.00 -0.90 33.66
C LYS A 37 -16.48 0.34 34.37
N ASP A 38 -15.44 0.16 35.19
CA ASP A 38 -14.79 1.24 35.95
C ASP A 38 -13.52 1.77 35.26
N TYR A 39 -13.22 1.31 34.04
CA TYR A 39 -12.10 1.81 33.26
C TYR A 39 -12.34 3.26 32.88
N LYS A 40 -11.39 4.12 33.23
CA LYS A 40 -11.38 5.52 32.81
C LYS A 40 -10.62 5.63 31.50
N PRO A 41 -11.27 6.03 30.39
CA PRO A 41 -10.60 6.21 29.11
C PRO A 41 -9.38 7.11 29.23
N VAL A 42 -8.24 6.63 28.76
CA VAL A 42 -7.01 7.40 28.66
C VAL A 42 -6.96 8.04 27.28
N ALA A 43 -6.41 9.25 27.18
CA ALA A 43 -6.24 9.93 25.90
C ALA A 43 -5.39 9.06 24.94
N VAL A 44 -5.89 8.90 23.72
CA VAL A 44 -5.15 8.27 22.63
C VAL A 44 -4.36 9.33 21.86
N PRO A 45 -3.21 8.99 21.26
CA PRO A 45 -2.48 9.92 20.40
C PRO A 45 -3.38 10.46 19.29
N ALA A 46 -3.33 11.78 19.07
CA ALA A 46 -4.07 12.39 17.98
C ALA A 46 -3.58 11.87 16.62
N ARG A 47 -4.49 11.82 15.64
CA ARG A 47 -4.13 11.53 14.25
C ARG A 47 -3.10 12.55 13.76
N VAL A 48 -2.13 12.08 12.97
CA VAL A 48 -1.19 12.98 12.29
C VAL A 48 -2.00 13.93 11.40
N PRO A 49 -1.85 15.25 11.57
CA PRO A 49 -2.57 16.22 10.74
C PRO A 49 -2.27 16.01 9.25
N ILE A 50 -3.26 16.28 8.41
CA ILE A 50 -3.01 16.37 6.97
C ILE A 50 -2.09 17.59 6.76
N THR A 51 -1.00 17.42 6.00
CA THR A 51 -0.07 18.53 5.73
C THR A 51 -0.83 19.67 5.06
N LYS A 52 -0.43 20.91 5.35
CA LYS A 52 -1.13 22.08 4.83
C LYS A 52 -1.18 22.05 3.30
N SER A 53 -2.24 22.65 2.74
CA SER A 53 -2.34 22.90 1.30
C SER A 53 -1.04 23.55 0.79
N THR A 54 -0.54 23.01 -0.32
CA THR A 54 0.68 23.48 -1.00
C THR A 54 0.28 24.13 -2.32
N PRO A 55 1.12 25.03 -2.88
CA PRO A 55 0.91 25.54 -4.23
C PRO A 55 0.76 24.39 -5.23
N ALA A 56 -0.16 24.51 -6.18
CA ALA A 56 -0.50 23.43 -7.12
C ALA A 56 0.70 22.91 -7.94
N ASN A 57 1.73 23.73 -8.15
CA ASN A 57 2.96 23.36 -8.86
C ASN A 57 4.04 22.71 -7.97
N THR A 58 3.72 22.42 -6.69
CA THR A 58 4.67 21.78 -5.78
C THR A 58 4.95 20.37 -6.26
N PRO A 59 6.22 19.98 -6.48
CA PRO A 59 6.57 18.62 -6.89
C PRO A 59 6.10 17.58 -5.87
N MET A 60 5.68 16.41 -6.35
CA MET A 60 5.26 15.30 -5.50
C MET A 60 6.37 14.84 -4.56
N LYS A 61 5.98 14.53 -3.33
CA LYS A 61 6.83 13.93 -2.29
C LYS A 61 6.11 12.78 -1.62
N GLN A 62 6.84 11.73 -1.25
CA GLN A 62 6.32 10.53 -0.58
C GLN A 62 5.55 10.88 0.69
N GLU A 63 6.15 11.66 1.59
CA GLU A 63 5.53 12.02 2.88
C GLU A 63 4.19 12.75 2.67
N TRP A 64 4.14 13.68 1.72
CA TRP A 64 2.92 14.41 1.37
C TRP A 64 1.87 13.46 0.77
N MET A 65 2.26 12.64 -0.21
CA MET A 65 1.38 11.70 -0.93
C MET A 65 0.68 10.73 0.04
N TRP A 66 1.44 10.05 0.90
CA TRP A 66 0.87 9.07 1.84
C TRP A 66 -0.03 9.71 2.89
N ASN A 67 0.30 10.93 3.32
CA ASN A 67 -0.53 11.69 4.25
C ASN A 67 -1.84 12.19 3.60
N HIS A 68 -1.84 12.45 2.27
CA HIS A 68 -3.01 12.90 1.50
C HIS A 68 -3.85 11.76 0.90
N LEU A 69 -3.28 10.56 0.74
CA LEU A 69 -3.94 9.43 0.09
C LEU A 69 -5.29 9.07 0.75
N GLY A 70 -5.42 9.24 2.07
CA GLY A 70 -6.67 8.99 2.79
C GLY A 70 -7.87 9.81 2.29
N ASN A 71 -7.65 10.91 1.57
CA ASN A 71 -8.71 11.72 0.96
C ASN A 71 -9.30 11.07 -0.32
N PHE A 72 -8.53 10.19 -0.97
CA PHE A 72 -8.99 9.43 -2.14
C PHE A 72 -9.68 8.14 -1.74
N LEU A 73 -9.22 7.50 -0.66
CA LEU A 73 -9.75 6.22 -0.20
C LEU A 73 -11.20 6.35 0.29
N ARG A 74 -11.96 5.27 0.14
CA ARG A 74 -13.33 5.13 0.67
C ARG A 74 -13.50 3.81 1.41
N GLU A 75 -14.58 3.73 2.17
CA GLU A 75 -14.98 2.52 2.87
C GLU A 75 -15.10 1.34 1.89
N GLY A 76 -14.59 0.18 2.29
CA GLY A 76 -14.63 -1.04 1.49
C GLY A 76 -13.56 -1.14 0.40
N ASP A 77 -12.65 -0.16 0.25
CA ASP A 77 -11.52 -0.30 -0.69
C ASP A 77 -10.58 -1.44 -0.28
N ILE A 78 -10.03 -2.14 -1.28
CA ILE A 78 -8.88 -3.03 -1.09
C ILE A 78 -7.63 -2.27 -1.52
N VAL A 79 -6.68 -2.10 -0.60
CA VAL A 79 -5.45 -1.34 -0.84
C VAL A 79 -4.26 -2.27 -0.78
N ILE A 80 -3.49 -2.33 -1.86
CA ILE A 80 -2.33 -3.20 -2.00
C ILE A 80 -1.09 -2.33 -2.11
N ALA A 81 -0.09 -2.56 -1.26
CA ALA A 81 1.16 -1.80 -1.27
C ALA A 81 2.35 -2.74 -1.41
N GLU A 82 3.15 -2.52 -2.46
CA GLU A 82 4.31 -3.33 -2.78
C GLU A 82 5.49 -3.10 -1.82
N THR A 83 6.30 -4.14 -1.64
CA THR A 83 7.59 -4.05 -0.98
C THR A 83 8.46 -2.98 -1.64
N GLY A 84 9.01 -2.08 -0.83
CA GLY A 84 9.67 -0.87 -1.29
C GLY A 84 9.07 0.36 -0.61
N THR A 85 9.13 1.52 -1.26
CA THR A 85 8.61 2.75 -0.65
C THR A 85 7.10 2.68 -0.35
N SER A 86 6.31 1.96 -1.17
CA SER A 86 4.87 1.78 -0.98
C SER A 86 4.51 1.12 0.35
N ALA A 87 5.07 -0.07 0.66
CA ALA A 87 4.77 -0.81 1.88
C ALA A 87 5.14 -0.05 3.17
N PHE A 88 6.16 0.80 3.10
CA PHE A 88 6.54 1.64 4.23
C PHE A 88 5.65 2.88 4.34
N GLY A 89 5.36 3.50 3.20
CA GLY A 89 4.59 4.73 3.07
C GLY A 89 3.12 4.57 3.44
N ILE A 90 2.52 3.43 3.10
CA ILE A 90 1.11 3.16 3.39
C ILE A 90 0.80 3.21 4.90
N ASN A 91 1.80 2.97 5.76
CA ASN A 91 1.65 3.10 7.22
C ASN A 91 1.39 4.54 7.68
N GLN A 92 1.62 5.55 6.84
CA GLN A 92 1.30 6.95 7.11
C GLN A 92 -0.08 7.35 6.56
N THR A 93 -0.73 6.47 5.80
CA THR A 93 -2.08 6.70 5.29
C THR A 93 -3.10 6.30 6.35
N THR A 94 -4.07 7.17 6.60
CA THR A 94 -5.22 6.79 7.42
C THR A 94 -6.29 6.19 6.53
N PHE A 95 -6.73 4.98 6.88
CA PHE A 95 -7.81 4.32 6.17
C PHE A 95 -9.18 4.72 6.70
N PRO A 96 -10.17 4.87 5.81
CA PRO A 96 -11.57 4.71 6.18
C PRO A 96 -11.84 3.36 6.86
N THR A 97 -13.01 3.24 7.48
CA THR A 97 -13.52 1.95 7.98
C THR A 97 -13.58 0.92 6.84
N ASP A 98 -13.47 -0.36 7.17
CA ASP A 98 -13.62 -1.49 6.24
C ASP A 98 -12.66 -1.48 5.02
N VAL A 99 -11.50 -0.82 5.13
CA VAL A 99 -10.43 -1.00 4.14
C VAL A 99 -9.70 -2.31 4.41
N TYR A 100 -9.51 -3.11 3.36
CA TYR A 100 -8.70 -4.31 3.41
C TYR A 100 -7.30 -4.04 2.84
N ALA A 101 -6.29 -4.03 3.70
CA ALA A 101 -4.91 -3.75 3.28
C ALA A 101 -4.10 -5.04 3.05
N ILE A 102 -3.45 -5.15 1.90
CA ILE A 102 -2.55 -6.23 1.55
C ILE A 102 -1.13 -5.67 1.44
N VAL A 103 -0.28 -6.03 2.39
CA VAL A 103 1.14 -5.68 2.42
C VAL A 103 1.94 -6.91 2.80
N GLN A 104 2.85 -7.36 1.95
CA GLN A 104 3.60 -8.61 2.15
C GLN A 104 4.83 -8.41 3.05
N VAL A 105 4.65 -7.82 4.23
CA VAL A 105 5.73 -7.31 5.10
C VAL A 105 6.80 -8.35 5.43
N LEU A 106 6.39 -9.61 5.68
CA LEU A 106 7.32 -10.67 6.10
C LEU A 106 8.08 -11.28 4.92
N TRP A 107 7.37 -11.70 3.86
CA TRP A 107 7.99 -12.42 2.74
C TRP A 107 8.72 -11.48 1.78
N GLY A 108 8.20 -10.27 1.56
CA GLY A 108 8.93 -9.19 0.90
C GLY A 108 9.29 -9.44 -0.57
N SER A 109 8.54 -10.27 -1.31
CA SER A 109 8.86 -10.58 -2.70
C SER A 109 8.34 -9.48 -3.64
N ILE A 110 9.22 -8.64 -4.16
CA ILE A 110 8.84 -7.60 -5.13
C ILE A 110 8.17 -8.21 -6.38
N GLY A 111 7.15 -7.54 -6.90
CA GLY A 111 6.34 -8.02 -8.02
C GLY A 111 5.13 -8.87 -7.59
N PHE A 112 5.09 -9.33 -6.33
CA PHE A 112 3.94 -10.06 -5.76
C PHE A 112 2.62 -9.33 -6.01
N THR A 113 2.64 -8.00 -5.91
CA THR A 113 1.40 -7.23 -5.86
C THR A 113 0.65 -7.13 -7.18
N VAL A 114 1.27 -7.38 -8.34
CA VAL A 114 0.54 -7.42 -9.63
C VAL A 114 -0.36 -8.66 -9.69
N GLY A 115 0.15 -9.82 -9.30
CA GLY A 115 -0.66 -11.05 -9.18
C GLY A 115 -1.69 -10.96 -8.05
N ALA A 116 -1.32 -10.36 -6.92
CA ALA A 116 -2.26 -10.11 -5.82
C ALA A 116 -3.40 -9.15 -6.24
N LEU A 117 -3.09 -8.12 -7.03
CA LEU A 117 -4.07 -7.20 -7.61
C LEU A 117 -5.07 -7.93 -8.48
N LEU A 118 -4.60 -8.85 -9.34
CA LEU A 118 -5.46 -9.65 -10.19
C LEU A 118 -6.47 -10.46 -9.35
N GLY A 119 -5.96 -11.26 -8.40
CA GLY A 119 -6.81 -12.11 -7.55
C GLY A 119 -7.75 -11.32 -6.65
N ALA A 120 -7.26 -10.22 -6.05
CA ALA A 120 -8.08 -9.36 -5.21
C ALA A 120 -9.18 -8.65 -6.02
N THR A 121 -8.91 -8.26 -7.26
CA THR A 121 -9.92 -7.61 -8.11
C THR A 121 -11.00 -8.59 -8.57
N MET A 122 -10.63 -9.84 -8.88
CA MET A 122 -11.61 -10.90 -9.15
C MET A 122 -12.51 -11.16 -7.94
N ALA A 123 -11.92 -11.34 -6.75
CA ALA A 123 -12.69 -11.56 -5.53
C ALA A 123 -13.57 -10.35 -5.17
N ALA A 124 -13.07 -9.12 -5.36
CA ALA A 124 -13.85 -7.92 -5.14
C ALA A 124 -15.07 -7.85 -6.06
N GLU A 125 -14.91 -8.19 -7.34
CA GLU A 125 -16.02 -8.23 -8.31
C GLU A 125 -17.10 -9.26 -7.93
N GLU A 126 -16.69 -10.43 -7.46
CA GLU A 126 -17.61 -11.48 -6.97
C GLU A 126 -18.39 -11.05 -5.72
N LEU A 127 -17.77 -10.27 -4.82
CA LEU A 127 -18.37 -9.81 -3.57
C LEU A 127 -19.28 -8.59 -3.78
N ASP A 128 -18.77 -7.55 -4.42
CA ASP A 128 -19.48 -6.33 -4.76
C ASP A 128 -18.71 -5.59 -5.89
N PRO A 129 -19.27 -5.51 -7.12
CA PRO A 129 -18.64 -4.82 -8.26
C PRO A 129 -18.28 -3.35 -8.03
N LYS A 130 -18.79 -2.71 -6.96
CA LYS A 130 -18.43 -1.33 -6.57
C LYS A 130 -17.17 -1.25 -5.71
N LYS A 131 -16.65 -2.36 -5.17
CA LYS A 131 -15.39 -2.35 -4.41
C LYS A 131 -14.24 -1.99 -5.35
N ARG A 132 -13.43 -1.01 -4.94
CA ARG A 132 -12.24 -0.61 -5.70
C ARG A 132 -11.04 -1.40 -5.18
N VAL A 133 -10.17 -1.79 -6.09
CA VAL A 133 -8.87 -2.38 -5.75
C VAL A 133 -7.79 -1.45 -6.26
N ILE A 134 -6.94 -1.00 -5.33
CA ILE A 134 -6.00 0.09 -5.53
C ILE A 134 -4.60 -0.44 -5.21
N LEU A 135 -3.72 -0.44 -6.20
CA LEU A 135 -2.33 -0.86 -6.10
C LEU A 135 -1.39 0.34 -6.07
N PHE A 136 -0.44 0.33 -5.14
CA PHE A 136 0.77 1.16 -5.15
C PHE A 136 2.00 0.28 -5.34
N ILE A 137 2.61 0.35 -6.52
CA ILE A 137 3.75 -0.47 -6.92
C ILE A 137 4.91 0.42 -7.38
N GLY A 138 6.15 0.06 -7.03
CA GLY A 138 7.35 0.73 -7.56
C GLY A 138 7.59 0.35 -9.02
N ASP A 139 8.17 1.27 -9.80
CA ASP A 139 8.61 1.05 -11.17
C ASP A 139 9.45 -0.23 -11.34
N GLY A 140 10.42 -0.47 -10.46
CA GLY A 140 11.26 -1.66 -10.50
C GLY A 140 10.51 -2.95 -10.19
N SER A 141 9.65 -2.95 -9.18
CA SER A 141 8.85 -4.13 -8.82
C SER A 141 7.87 -4.54 -9.91
N LEU A 142 7.31 -3.56 -10.63
CA LEU A 142 6.41 -3.81 -11.75
C LEU A 142 7.05 -4.67 -12.84
N GLN A 143 8.35 -4.49 -13.12
CA GLN A 143 9.03 -5.18 -14.21
C GLN A 143 9.07 -6.70 -14.06
N LEU A 144 8.94 -7.22 -12.82
CA LEU A 144 9.02 -8.66 -12.56
C LEU A 144 7.75 -9.42 -12.95
N THR A 145 6.59 -8.78 -12.93
CA THR A 145 5.28 -9.44 -13.05
C THR A 145 4.25 -8.67 -13.90
N VAL A 146 4.72 -7.67 -14.65
CA VAL A 146 3.91 -6.74 -15.46
C VAL A 146 2.87 -7.42 -16.36
N GLN A 147 3.15 -8.61 -16.86
CA GLN A 147 2.29 -9.33 -17.82
C GLN A 147 0.93 -9.74 -17.25
N GLU A 148 0.77 -9.82 -15.93
CA GLU A 148 -0.54 -10.11 -15.32
C GLU A 148 -1.57 -8.99 -15.53
N ILE A 149 -1.12 -7.78 -15.92
CA ILE A 149 -2.01 -6.72 -16.41
C ILE A 149 -2.79 -7.19 -17.64
N SER A 150 -2.20 -8.01 -18.51
CA SER A 150 -2.91 -8.63 -19.65
C SER A 150 -4.09 -9.47 -19.18
N THR A 151 -3.94 -10.20 -18.07
CA THR A 151 -5.01 -11.00 -17.46
C THR A 151 -6.12 -10.11 -16.89
N MET A 152 -5.79 -8.96 -16.30
CA MET A 152 -6.82 -8.01 -15.85
C MET A 152 -7.62 -7.44 -17.02
N ILE A 153 -6.92 -7.10 -18.12
CA ILE A 153 -7.53 -6.56 -19.34
C ILE A 153 -8.51 -7.55 -19.98
N ARG A 154 -8.09 -8.81 -20.19
CA ARG A 154 -8.94 -9.83 -20.84
C ARG A 154 -10.24 -10.10 -20.08
N TRP A 155 -10.24 -9.91 -18.76
CA TRP A 155 -11.40 -10.12 -17.89
C TRP A 155 -12.19 -8.84 -17.65
N GLY A 156 -11.76 -7.70 -18.19
CA GLY A 156 -12.44 -6.42 -18.00
C GLY A 156 -12.39 -5.92 -16.56
N LEU A 157 -11.42 -6.37 -15.76
CA LEU A 157 -11.24 -5.95 -14.38
C LEU A 157 -10.82 -4.47 -14.33
N LYS A 158 -11.20 -3.78 -13.25
CA LYS A 158 -11.14 -2.31 -13.18
C LYS A 158 -10.31 -1.78 -11.99
N PRO A 159 -9.07 -2.27 -11.78
CA PRO A 159 -8.22 -1.77 -10.70
C PRO A 159 -7.62 -0.39 -11.01
N TYR A 160 -7.14 0.27 -9.96
CA TYR A 160 -6.26 1.43 -10.04
C TYR A 160 -4.81 0.99 -9.82
N ILE A 161 -3.93 1.27 -10.77
CA ILE A 161 -2.51 0.90 -10.71
C ILE A 161 -1.67 2.18 -10.62
N PHE A 162 -1.27 2.56 -9.40
CA PHE A 162 -0.32 3.65 -9.17
C PHE A 162 1.11 3.12 -9.26
N VAL A 163 1.81 3.50 -10.31
CA VAL A 163 3.23 3.19 -10.52
C VAL A 163 4.05 4.34 -9.97
N LEU A 164 4.80 4.10 -8.89
CA LEU A 164 5.71 5.06 -8.30
C LEU A 164 7.00 5.07 -9.11
N ASN A 165 7.12 6.01 -10.05
CA ASN A 165 8.29 6.19 -10.90
C ASN A 165 9.28 7.14 -10.21
N ASN A 166 10.27 6.54 -9.54
CA ASN A 166 11.41 7.22 -8.93
C ASN A 166 12.75 6.74 -9.53
N ASN A 167 12.70 6.14 -10.72
CA ASN A 167 13.85 5.73 -11.51
C ASN A 167 14.77 4.75 -10.75
N GLY A 168 14.22 3.58 -10.41
CA GLY A 168 14.96 2.44 -9.88
C GLY A 168 14.66 2.09 -8.42
N TYR A 169 15.51 1.25 -7.83
CA TYR A 169 15.24 0.66 -6.52
C TYR A 169 15.59 1.61 -5.36
N THR A 170 14.79 2.66 -5.12
CA THR A 170 15.03 3.63 -4.04
C THR A 170 15.26 2.99 -2.66
N ILE A 171 14.53 1.91 -2.34
CA ILE A 171 14.75 1.19 -1.07
C ILE A 171 16.18 0.65 -0.95
N GLU A 172 16.69 0.01 -2.01
CA GLU A 172 18.05 -0.54 -2.03
C GLU A 172 19.10 0.58 -2.10
N LYS A 173 18.82 1.67 -2.83
CA LYS A 173 19.67 2.87 -2.86
C LYS A 173 19.88 3.45 -1.44
N LEU A 174 18.88 3.31 -0.55
CA LEU A 174 18.96 3.73 0.85
C LEU A 174 19.62 2.69 1.78
N ILE A 175 19.57 1.40 1.43
CA ILE A 175 20.22 0.32 2.19
C ILE A 175 21.71 0.27 1.85
N HIS A 176 22.06 0.14 0.57
CA HIS A 176 23.42 -0.01 0.10
C HIS A 176 23.61 0.34 -1.39
N GLY A 177 24.60 1.20 -1.68
CA GLY A 177 24.97 1.57 -3.04
C GLY A 177 23.99 2.56 -3.69
N PRO A 178 23.91 3.82 -3.19
CA PRO A 178 22.95 4.81 -3.69
C PRO A 178 23.07 5.13 -5.20
N HIS A 179 24.25 4.87 -5.78
CA HIS A 179 24.55 5.06 -7.20
C HIS A 179 25.07 3.78 -7.88
N ALA A 180 24.84 2.62 -7.26
CA ALA A 180 25.31 1.36 -7.81
C ALA A 180 24.45 0.93 -9.01
N GLU A 181 25.07 0.42 -10.07
CA GLU A 181 24.39 0.06 -11.32
C GLU A 181 23.28 -0.99 -11.11
N TYR A 182 23.45 -1.90 -10.14
CA TYR A 182 22.44 -2.93 -9.82
C TYR A 182 21.16 -2.36 -9.19
N ASN A 183 21.18 -1.09 -8.76
CA ASN A 183 20.00 -0.38 -8.24
C ASN A 183 19.27 0.44 -9.31
N GLU A 184 19.82 0.51 -10.51
CA GLU A 184 19.19 1.15 -11.67
C GLU A 184 18.37 0.12 -12.46
N ILE A 185 17.37 0.60 -13.19
CA ILE A 185 16.49 -0.23 -14.02
C ILE A 185 16.37 0.37 -15.42
N GLN A 186 16.02 -0.46 -16.40
CA GLN A 186 15.66 0.04 -17.73
C GLN A 186 14.38 0.89 -17.63
N GLY A 187 14.44 2.15 -18.08
CA GLY A 187 13.26 3.01 -18.13
C GLY A 187 12.22 2.47 -19.11
N TRP A 188 10.97 2.35 -18.65
CA TRP A 188 9.81 1.96 -19.47
C TRP A 188 8.86 3.13 -19.66
N ASP A 189 8.15 3.13 -20.79
CA ASP A 189 6.95 3.95 -20.95
C ASP A 189 5.77 3.24 -20.29
N HIS A 190 5.59 3.45 -18.98
CA HIS A 190 4.59 2.73 -18.19
C HIS A 190 3.18 2.93 -18.76
N LEU A 191 2.83 4.14 -19.18
CA LEU A 191 1.47 4.44 -19.67
C LEU A 191 1.16 3.76 -21.02
N ALA A 192 2.18 3.32 -21.76
CA ALA A 192 2.00 2.50 -22.96
C ALA A 192 1.71 1.02 -22.66
N LEU A 193 1.83 0.55 -21.41
CA LEU A 193 1.64 -0.87 -21.06
C LEU A 193 0.21 -1.37 -21.32
N LEU A 194 -0.80 -0.58 -20.92
CA LEU A 194 -2.21 -0.94 -21.12
C LEU A 194 -2.56 -1.16 -22.60
N PRO A 195 -2.31 -0.21 -23.53
CA PRO A 195 -2.54 -0.45 -24.95
C PRO A 195 -1.63 -1.52 -25.54
N THR A 196 -0.38 -1.66 -25.06
CA THR A 196 0.53 -2.73 -25.52
C THR A 196 -0.03 -4.12 -25.23
N PHE A 197 -0.70 -4.32 -24.10
CA PHE A 197 -1.42 -5.55 -23.79
C PHE A 197 -2.85 -5.63 -24.37
N GLY A 198 -3.23 -4.68 -25.23
CA GLY A 198 -4.49 -4.72 -25.98
C GLY A 198 -5.71 -4.15 -25.25
N ALA A 199 -5.52 -3.33 -24.20
CA ALA A 199 -6.62 -2.65 -23.53
C ALA A 199 -7.39 -1.73 -24.50
N ARG A 200 -8.73 -1.74 -24.41
CA ARG A 200 -9.61 -0.90 -25.24
C ARG A 200 -10.41 0.12 -24.45
N ASN A 201 -10.76 -0.21 -23.21
CA ASN A 201 -11.46 0.67 -22.28
C ASN A 201 -10.56 0.86 -21.04
N TYR A 202 -9.79 1.95 -21.05
CA TYR A 202 -8.83 2.25 -19.99
C TYR A 202 -8.58 3.76 -19.89
N GLU A 203 -7.95 4.17 -18.79
CA GLU A 203 -7.44 5.53 -18.60
C GLU A 203 -5.98 5.49 -18.13
N THR A 204 -5.17 6.42 -18.63
CA THR A 204 -3.76 6.58 -18.24
C THR A 204 -3.51 8.02 -17.82
N HIS A 205 -2.85 8.21 -16.69
CA HIS A 205 -2.53 9.53 -16.15
C HIS A 205 -1.08 9.59 -15.71
N ARG A 206 -0.48 10.78 -15.80
CA ARG A 206 0.78 11.11 -15.14
C ARG A 206 0.51 12.21 -14.13
N VAL A 207 1.08 12.07 -12.93
CA VAL A 207 1.03 13.10 -11.88
C VAL A 207 2.45 13.34 -11.36
N ALA A 208 2.87 14.60 -11.34
CA ALA A 208 4.19 15.05 -10.90
C ALA A 208 4.11 16.18 -9.87
N THR A 209 2.94 16.79 -9.72
CA THR A 209 2.69 17.86 -8.74
C THR A 209 1.51 17.57 -7.81
N THR A 210 1.49 18.24 -6.65
CA THR A 210 0.38 18.13 -5.69
C THR A 210 -0.95 18.55 -6.29
N GLY A 211 -0.98 19.59 -7.14
CA GLY A 211 -2.19 20.04 -7.81
C GLY A 211 -2.71 19.03 -8.84
N GLU A 212 -1.82 18.34 -9.57
CA GLU A 212 -2.21 17.26 -10.47
C GLU A 212 -2.79 16.07 -9.71
N TRP A 213 -2.16 15.69 -8.60
CA TRP A 213 -2.66 14.65 -7.70
C TRP A 213 -4.05 14.98 -7.15
N GLU A 214 -4.23 16.18 -6.58
CA GLU A 214 -5.50 16.62 -6.01
C GLU A 214 -6.59 16.68 -7.09
N LYS A 215 -6.29 17.29 -8.24
CA LYS A 215 -7.23 17.37 -9.36
C LYS A 215 -7.70 15.98 -9.81
N LEU A 216 -6.78 15.03 -9.95
CA LEU A 216 -7.11 13.68 -10.41
C LEU A 216 -7.89 12.91 -9.33
N THR A 217 -7.40 12.90 -8.10
CA THR A 217 -7.96 12.06 -7.03
C THR A 217 -9.27 12.60 -6.45
N GLN A 218 -9.58 13.89 -6.63
CA GLN A 218 -10.86 14.49 -6.24
C GLN A 218 -11.89 14.49 -7.38
N ASP A 219 -11.50 14.11 -8.59
CA ASP A 219 -12.41 13.98 -9.72
C ASP A 219 -13.38 12.81 -9.51
N LYS A 220 -14.68 13.06 -9.71
CA LYS A 220 -15.73 12.07 -9.43
C LYS A 220 -15.71 10.91 -10.42
N ASP A 221 -15.39 11.18 -11.68
CA ASP A 221 -15.36 10.15 -12.72
C ASP A 221 -14.13 9.24 -12.51
N PHE A 222 -13.00 9.83 -12.08
CA PHE A 222 -11.83 9.07 -11.66
C PHE A 222 -12.13 8.19 -10.44
N GLN A 223 -12.88 8.68 -9.45
CA GLN A 223 -13.21 7.90 -8.25
C GLN A 223 -14.15 6.70 -8.50
N ASP A 224 -14.88 6.69 -9.61
CA ASP A 224 -15.71 5.55 -10.03
C ASP A 224 -14.86 4.46 -10.71
N ASN A 225 -14.99 3.21 -10.28
CA ASN A 225 -14.22 2.08 -10.82
C ASN A 225 -14.84 1.57 -12.13
N SER A 226 -14.95 2.44 -13.13
CA SER A 226 -15.59 2.18 -14.43
C SER A 226 -14.69 1.49 -15.45
N LYS A 227 -13.37 1.57 -15.29
CA LYS A 227 -12.37 0.95 -16.18
C LYS A 227 -11.03 0.78 -15.47
N ILE A 228 -10.13 -0.03 -16.04
CA ILE A 228 -8.75 -0.15 -15.54
C ILE A 228 -8.00 1.17 -15.73
N ARG A 229 -7.24 1.57 -14.72
CA ARG A 229 -6.46 2.81 -14.75
C ARG A 229 -5.01 2.56 -14.39
N MET A 230 -4.11 3.22 -15.11
CA MET A 230 -2.70 3.31 -14.73
C MET A 230 -2.31 4.77 -14.48
N ILE A 231 -1.70 5.03 -13.34
CA ILE A 231 -1.29 6.35 -12.90
C ILE A 231 0.21 6.30 -12.64
N GLU A 232 0.99 6.96 -13.49
CA GLU A 232 2.42 7.12 -13.27
C GLU A 232 2.66 8.33 -12.35
N VAL A 233 3.15 8.06 -11.15
CA VAL A 233 3.45 9.06 -10.13
C VAL A 233 4.94 9.36 -10.16
N MET A 234 5.30 10.57 -10.60
CA MET A 234 6.69 10.99 -10.70
C MET A 234 7.19 11.41 -9.31
N LEU A 235 8.22 10.74 -8.81
CA LEU A 235 8.80 10.98 -7.49
C LEU A 235 10.33 11.16 -7.59
N PRO A 236 10.96 11.91 -6.66
CA PRO A 236 12.41 12.03 -6.64
C PRO A 236 13.10 10.71 -6.31
N VAL A 237 14.26 10.46 -6.92
CA VAL A 237 15.02 9.20 -6.83
C VAL A 237 15.32 8.76 -5.39
N PHE A 238 15.69 9.70 -4.52
CA PHE A 238 16.07 9.42 -3.13
C PHE A 238 14.97 9.79 -2.12
N ASP A 239 13.76 10.10 -2.59
CA ASP A 239 12.65 10.41 -1.70
C ASP A 239 11.99 9.12 -1.19
N ALA A 240 11.82 9.04 0.13
CA ALA A 240 11.27 7.86 0.79
C ALA A 240 10.61 8.24 2.13
N PRO A 241 9.64 7.43 2.59
CA PRO A 241 9.07 7.55 3.93
C PRO A 241 10.13 7.48 5.03
N GLN A 242 10.00 8.30 6.08
CA GLN A 242 11.02 8.40 7.14
C GLN A 242 11.22 7.09 7.92
N ASN A 243 10.17 6.28 8.07
CA ASN A 243 10.26 4.94 8.65
C ASN A 243 11.11 4.00 7.79
N LEU A 244 11.05 4.11 6.46
CA LEU A 244 11.94 3.37 5.57
C LEU A 244 13.39 3.82 5.69
N VAL A 245 13.64 5.14 5.72
CA VAL A 245 15.01 5.66 5.89
C VAL A 245 15.67 5.09 7.15
N LYS A 246 14.93 5.04 8.26
CA LYS A 246 15.41 4.42 9.51
C LYS A 246 15.58 2.91 9.38
N GLN A 247 14.62 2.21 8.78
CA GLN A 247 14.68 0.76 8.61
C GLN A 247 15.85 0.35 7.70
N ALA A 248 16.16 1.13 6.67
CA ALA A 248 17.27 0.88 5.76
C ALA A 248 18.61 0.88 6.52
N GLN A 249 18.82 1.87 7.40
CA GLN A 249 20.01 1.93 8.26
C GLN A 249 20.15 0.71 9.18
N LEU A 250 19.04 0.30 9.82
CA LEU A 250 19.03 -0.87 10.71
C LEU A 250 19.30 -2.16 9.94
N THR A 251 18.75 -2.28 8.74
CA THR A 251 18.89 -3.47 7.88
C THR A 251 20.32 -3.60 7.38
N ALA A 252 20.89 -2.51 6.87
CA ALA A 252 22.29 -2.47 6.43
C ALA A 252 23.26 -2.86 7.57
N ALA A 253 23.08 -2.29 8.77
CA ALA A 253 23.89 -2.62 9.93
C ALA A 253 23.76 -4.09 10.36
N THR A 254 22.54 -4.64 10.27
CA THR A 254 22.26 -6.04 10.63
C THR A 254 22.95 -7.00 9.66
N ASN A 255 22.86 -6.75 8.35
CA ASN A 255 23.43 -7.60 7.31
C ASN A 255 24.97 -7.55 7.29
N ALA A 256 25.55 -6.40 7.65
CA ALA A 256 26.99 -6.21 7.68
C ALA A 256 27.67 -6.68 8.98
N LYS A 257 26.88 -7.07 9.99
CA LYS A 257 27.38 -7.47 11.31
C LYS A 257 28.24 -8.72 11.20
N GLN A 258 29.48 -8.61 11.67
CA GLN A 258 30.45 -9.70 11.79
C GLN A 258 30.16 -10.57 13.03
#